data_AF-A0A2P5MZP5-F1
#
_entry.id   AF-A0A2P5MZP5-F1
#
_cell.length_a   1.000
_cell.length_b   1.000
_cell.length_c   1.000
_cell.angle_alpha   90.00
_cell.angle_beta   90.00
_cell.angle_gamma   90.00
#
_symmetry.space_group_name_H-M   'P 1'
#
loop_
_entity.id
_entity.type
_entity.pdbx_description
1 polymer ?
#
loop_
_entity_poly.entity_id
_entity_poly.type
_entity_poly.pdbx_seq_one_letter_code
_entity_poly.pdbx_strand_id
1 'polypeptide(L)'
;MSHTIGFQPFVSQELSQEGLRKTSLDPFLSRSNYFDGRLLKAADLTRDQQYLDQRLLQTGRVLGAGVVRGLYAELTANQQIVISPGLAITGSGRVLESVNRLSIDLTDRATIAVLNQPPLNYFNRGLYAVVLHYTEKGVGIAETYPEDIGTKIETRINAYEEGVQLVLVHLNEAYPAGSELTARAALAGRFLPQLQALTEIPEDGVALGLLAIDQNIGQWLDRGLLYRPVGIQQHADGFQQLLAAHYEALLSDVLNARNWSSLNGAISASQYFQWLPPVGSLPKQAVNPQTGVQSFFPENFNVSMVPVRQEDIPVLEQEAMSQEVIDLRQDQALDIVILAPLSDEDFNFYARRLEAPTAQVNDDVFSLSARLLPALMPLSLSRRPIRRIAIDTQSPNYWKQVWDRVGEGQLRYLRRPARVAENHVSTVVLARGFKLPDALPASETQLQALNQQLLQAEQARISLQARLQTANQQITAAERQYARLQNEYEALKNAADNSLAVQIEARGIRDKVTLEAVRGYLDKTQNEPKIQDLTARVLALLDNTFDRVFWPSVMQSLDNAVLDKLLRSFLMALQADESITQLIEQNGRDWGLTDDILQQWQRTAEFFKG
;
A
#
# COMPACT_ATOMS: atom_id res chain seq x y z
N MET A 1 -25.56 -2.37 -49.83
CA MET A 1 -24.83 -3.60 -49.47
C MET A 1 -23.84 -3.21 -48.37
N SER A 2 -24.16 -3.55 -47.12
CA SER A 2 -23.34 -3.21 -45.94
C SER A 2 -22.20 -4.22 -45.81
N HIS A 3 -20.96 -3.74 -45.87
CA HIS A 3 -19.80 -4.55 -45.48
C HIS A 3 -19.53 -4.34 -44.00
N THR A 4 -19.89 -5.32 -43.20
CA THR A 4 -19.52 -5.43 -41.79
C THR A 4 -18.04 -5.79 -41.72
N ILE A 5 -17.20 -4.89 -41.20
CA ILE A 5 -15.80 -5.20 -40.88
C ILE A 5 -15.82 -5.99 -39.58
N GLY A 6 -15.80 -7.32 -39.70
CA GLY A 6 -15.65 -8.22 -38.56
C GLY A 6 -14.19 -8.26 -38.14
N PHE A 7 -13.88 -7.79 -36.93
CA PHE A 7 -12.63 -8.13 -36.25
C PHE A 7 -12.65 -9.64 -35.99
N GLN A 8 -11.82 -10.40 -36.71
CA GLN A 8 -11.54 -11.78 -36.33
C GLN A 8 -10.42 -11.73 -35.28
N PRO A 9 -10.67 -12.08 -34.00
CA PRO A 9 -9.60 -12.20 -33.04
C PRO A 9 -8.61 -13.27 -33.51
N PHE A 10 -7.33 -13.01 -33.31
CA PHE A 10 -6.25 -13.94 -33.61
C PHE A 10 -6.49 -15.25 -32.84
N VAL A 11 -6.85 -16.31 -33.54
CA VAL A 11 -6.95 -17.66 -32.97
C VAL A 11 -5.52 -18.19 -32.88
N SER A 12 -4.98 -18.27 -31.67
CA SER A 12 -3.77 -19.02 -31.39
C SER A 12 -3.99 -20.47 -31.82
N GLN A 13 -3.12 -20.95 -32.71
CA GLN A 13 -3.05 -22.37 -33.07
C GLN A 13 -2.93 -23.22 -31.79
N GLU A 14 -3.64 -24.35 -31.81
CA GLU A 14 -3.83 -25.28 -30.71
C GLU A 14 -2.61 -25.41 -29.78
N LEU A 15 -2.81 -25.01 -28.52
CA LEU A 15 -1.96 -25.42 -27.42
C LEU A 15 -1.91 -26.96 -27.43
N SER A 16 -0.72 -27.52 -27.65
CA SER A 16 -0.48 -28.96 -27.54
C SER A 16 -1.03 -29.47 -26.21
N GLN A 17 -1.69 -30.64 -26.20
CA GLN A 17 -2.35 -31.19 -25.01
C GLN A 17 -1.38 -31.43 -23.82
N GLU A 18 -0.07 -31.41 -24.03
CA GLU A 18 0.95 -31.41 -22.97
C GLU A 18 1.04 -30.11 -22.16
N GLY A 19 0.50 -29.00 -22.67
CA GLY A 19 0.42 -27.70 -21.99
C GLY A 19 -0.65 -27.61 -20.91
N LEU A 20 -1.48 -28.65 -20.74
CA LEU A 20 -2.49 -28.75 -19.66
C LEU A 20 -1.88 -29.08 -18.28
N ARG A 21 -0.57 -28.92 -18.09
CA ARG A 21 0.05 -28.83 -16.76
C ARG A 21 -0.17 -27.43 -16.16
N LYS A 22 -1.32 -27.23 -15.49
CA LYS A 22 -1.60 -26.15 -14.50
C LYS A 22 -0.93 -24.78 -14.73
N THR A 23 -0.83 -24.28 -15.97
CA THR A 23 -0.11 -23.03 -16.26
C THR A 23 -1.05 -22.04 -16.93
N SER A 24 -1.13 -20.84 -16.37
CA SER A 24 -1.80 -19.70 -16.98
C SER A 24 -0.78 -18.93 -17.83
N LEU A 25 -0.69 -19.26 -19.12
CA LEU A 25 0.12 -18.51 -20.07
C LEU A 25 -0.66 -17.28 -20.56
N ASP A 26 -0.09 -16.09 -20.39
CA ASP A 26 -0.66 -14.86 -20.91
C ASP A 26 -0.17 -14.62 -22.35
N PRO A 27 -1.06 -14.64 -23.37
CA PRO A 27 -0.66 -14.44 -24.76
C PRO A 27 -0.08 -13.03 -25.01
N PHE A 28 -0.48 -12.03 -24.20
CA PHE A 28 0.02 -10.66 -24.31
C PHE A 28 1.41 -10.47 -23.67
N LEU A 29 1.89 -11.47 -22.91
CA LEU A 29 3.26 -11.54 -22.39
C LEU A 29 4.12 -12.54 -23.18
N SER A 30 3.80 -12.76 -24.45
CA SER A 30 4.62 -13.53 -25.37
C SER A 30 5.59 -12.62 -26.13
N ARG A 31 6.84 -13.06 -26.31
CA ARG A 31 7.87 -12.30 -27.05
C ARG A 31 8.45 -13.13 -28.19
N SER A 32 8.95 -12.45 -29.21
CA SER A 32 9.63 -13.12 -30.33
C SER A 32 10.99 -13.66 -29.88
N ASN A 33 11.30 -14.91 -30.23
CA ASN A 33 12.64 -15.48 -30.03
C ASN A 33 13.52 -15.19 -31.26
N TYR A 34 14.49 -14.29 -31.11
CA TYR A 34 15.44 -13.95 -32.17
C TYR A 34 16.64 -14.88 -32.17
N PHE A 35 16.95 -15.43 -33.35
CA PHE A 35 18.10 -16.28 -33.58
C PHE A 35 18.58 -16.11 -35.03
N ASP A 36 19.85 -16.44 -35.26
CA ASP A 36 20.48 -16.27 -36.57
C ASP A 36 19.78 -17.13 -37.63
N GLY A 37 19.49 -16.51 -38.78
CA GLY A 37 18.77 -17.15 -39.89
C GLY A 37 17.25 -17.03 -39.84
N ARG A 38 16.66 -16.43 -38.80
CA ARG A 38 15.23 -16.08 -38.78
C ARG A 38 14.96 -14.79 -39.58
N LEU A 39 13.95 -14.82 -40.46
CA LEU A 39 13.46 -13.64 -41.15
C LEU A 39 12.68 -12.73 -40.19
N LEU A 40 13.04 -11.43 -40.13
CA LEU A 40 12.32 -10.43 -39.35
C LEU A 40 11.01 -10.04 -40.05
N LYS A 41 9.88 -10.12 -39.32
CA LYS A 41 8.55 -9.75 -39.82
C LYS A 41 7.94 -8.61 -39.01
N ALA A 42 7.04 -7.83 -39.62
CA ALA A 42 6.28 -6.80 -38.90
C ALA A 42 5.53 -7.38 -37.69
N ALA A 43 4.94 -8.57 -37.82
CA ALA A 43 4.26 -9.26 -36.72
C ALA A 43 5.18 -9.59 -35.53
N ASP A 44 6.49 -9.76 -35.76
CA ASP A 44 7.45 -10.00 -34.67
C ASP A 44 7.71 -8.72 -33.88
N LEU A 45 7.85 -7.57 -34.58
CA LEU A 45 7.99 -6.26 -33.95
C LEU A 45 6.71 -5.82 -33.24
N THR A 46 5.53 -6.05 -33.83
CA THR A 46 4.24 -5.74 -33.19
C THR A 46 4.05 -6.54 -31.90
N ARG A 47 4.44 -7.83 -31.89
CA ARG A 47 4.38 -8.65 -30.68
C ARG A 47 5.30 -8.11 -29.59
N ASP A 48 6.52 -7.71 -29.95
CA ASP A 48 7.45 -7.15 -28.97
C ASP A 48 7.00 -5.78 -28.45
N GLN A 49 6.38 -4.94 -29.28
CA GLN A 49 5.74 -3.69 -28.83
C GLN A 49 4.63 -3.97 -27.82
N GLN A 50 3.74 -4.91 -28.12
CA GLN A 50 2.67 -5.31 -27.20
C GLN A 50 3.22 -5.89 -25.89
N TYR A 51 4.25 -6.74 -25.96
CA TYR A 51 4.93 -7.28 -24.79
C TYR A 51 5.49 -6.18 -23.89
N LEU A 52 6.20 -5.20 -24.47
CA LEU A 52 6.78 -4.08 -23.72
C LEU A 52 5.70 -3.18 -23.13
N ASP A 53 4.67 -2.82 -23.90
CA ASP A 53 3.54 -2.00 -23.41
C ASP A 53 2.85 -2.70 -22.23
N GLN A 54 2.57 -4.00 -22.33
CA GLN A 54 1.95 -4.76 -21.25
C GLN A 54 2.83 -4.86 -20.01
N ARG A 55 4.15 -4.98 -20.16
CA ARG A 55 5.08 -4.93 -19.02
C ARG A 55 5.09 -3.55 -18.34
N LEU A 56 4.99 -2.47 -19.11
CA LEU A 56 4.88 -1.11 -18.57
C LEU A 56 3.55 -0.90 -17.85
N LEU A 57 2.44 -1.33 -18.45
CA LEU A 57 1.11 -1.29 -17.82
C LEU A 57 1.08 -2.10 -16.52
N GLN A 58 1.68 -3.29 -16.49
CA GLN A 58 1.82 -4.08 -15.25
C GLN A 58 2.56 -3.31 -14.16
N THR A 59 3.66 -2.65 -14.51
CA THR A 59 4.42 -1.82 -13.57
C THR A 59 3.58 -0.66 -13.04
N GLY A 60 2.84 0.04 -13.91
CA GLY A 60 1.94 1.11 -13.50
C GLY A 60 0.79 0.64 -12.61
N ARG A 61 0.21 -0.53 -12.87
CA ARG A 61 -0.82 -1.14 -11.99
C ARG A 61 -0.28 -1.43 -10.59
N VAL A 62 0.97 -1.87 -10.48
CA VAL A 62 1.65 -2.10 -9.19
C VAL A 62 1.86 -0.79 -8.43
N LEU A 63 2.16 0.32 -9.10
CA LEU A 63 2.25 1.65 -8.46
C LEU A 63 0.88 2.17 -8.00
N GLY A 64 -0.18 1.76 -8.69
CA GLY A 64 -1.55 2.17 -8.43
C GLY A 64 -1.94 3.43 -9.20
N ALA A 65 -3.24 3.56 -9.50
CA ALA A 65 -3.77 4.68 -10.24
C ALA A 65 -3.82 5.98 -9.40
N GLY A 66 -3.75 7.13 -10.09
CA GLY A 66 -3.91 8.44 -9.50
C GLY A 66 -2.97 9.49 -10.09
N VAL A 67 -3.08 10.72 -9.58
CA VAL A 67 -2.23 11.84 -9.96
C VAL A 67 -0.92 11.76 -9.18
N VAL A 68 0.20 11.83 -9.90
CA VAL A 68 1.55 11.82 -9.32
C VAL A 68 1.98 13.24 -8.98
N ARG A 69 1.79 14.19 -9.91
CA ARG A 69 2.10 15.61 -9.72
C ARG A 69 1.34 16.49 -10.70
N GLY A 70 1.08 17.74 -10.32
CA GLY A 70 0.45 18.72 -11.20
C GLY A 70 -1.01 18.37 -11.50
N LEU A 71 -1.43 18.54 -12.76
CA LEU A 71 -2.80 18.28 -13.23
C LEU A 71 -3.89 18.98 -12.40
N TYR A 72 -3.59 20.18 -11.93
CA TYR A 72 -4.54 21.02 -11.22
C TYR A 72 -5.58 21.51 -12.22
N ALA A 73 -6.83 21.08 -12.02
CA ALA A 73 -7.97 21.51 -12.79
C ALA A 73 -8.73 22.59 -12.03
N GLU A 74 -9.09 23.66 -12.75
CA GLU A 74 -9.89 24.77 -12.23
C GLU A 74 -10.88 25.25 -13.28
N LEU A 75 -12.03 25.75 -12.83
CA LEU A 75 -13.00 26.43 -13.68
C LEU A 75 -12.82 27.95 -13.53
N THR A 76 -12.54 28.61 -14.65
CA THR A 76 -12.45 30.07 -14.70
C THR A 76 -13.83 30.71 -14.78
N ALA A 77 -13.92 32.01 -14.47
CA ALA A 77 -15.15 32.79 -14.59
C ALA A 77 -15.75 32.80 -16.02
N ASN A 78 -14.91 32.58 -17.04
CA ASN A 78 -15.32 32.54 -18.45
C ASN A 78 -15.79 31.16 -18.90
N GLN A 79 -16.12 30.25 -17.96
CA GLN A 79 -16.54 28.87 -18.25
C GLN A 79 -15.48 28.02 -18.97
N GLN A 80 -14.19 28.37 -18.82
CA GLN A 80 -13.10 27.56 -19.32
C GLN A 80 -12.52 26.70 -18.20
N ILE A 81 -12.42 25.40 -18.43
CA ILE A 81 -11.65 24.50 -17.58
C ILE A 81 -10.20 24.59 -18.04
N VAL A 82 -9.30 24.83 -17.09
CA VAL A 82 -7.86 24.90 -17.33
C VAL A 82 -7.17 23.84 -16.49
N ILE A 83 -6.25 23.10 -17.12
CA ILE A 83 -5.47 22.04 -16.46
C ILE A 83 -3.99 22.36 -16.57
N SER A 84 -3.31 22.43 -15.43
CA SER A 84 -1.86 22.60 -15.39
C SER A 84 -1.13 21.36 -15.93
N PRO A 85 0.09 21.51 -16.51
CA PRO A 85 0.95 20.38 -16.81
C PRO A 85 1.12 19.42 -15.62
N GLY A 86 1.39 18.15 -15.90
CA GLY A 86 1.56 17.15 -14.84
C GLY A 86 1.55 15.71 -15.34
N LEU A 87 1.55 14.80 -14.37
CA LEU A 87 1.73 13.36 -14.58
C LEU A 87 0.71 12.58 -13.74
N ALA A 88 0.10 11.56 -14.34
CA ALA A 88 -0.78 10.62 -13.67
C ALA A 88 -0.57 9.19 -14.17
N ILE A 89 -1.09 8.23 -13.41
CA ILE A 89 -1.16 6.81 -13.77
C ILE A 89 -2.63 6.39 -13.80
N THR A 90 -3.06 5.76 -14.89
CA THR A 90 -4.45 5.31 -15.08
C THR A 90 -4.74 4.01 -14.34
N GLY A 91 -6.03 3.60 -14.31
CA GLY A 91 -6.43 2.29 -13.80
C GLY A 91 -5.81 1.12 -14.57
N SER A 92 -5.62 1.28 -15.88
CA SER A 92 -4.93 0.30 -16.73
C SER A 92 -3.42 0.23 -16.49
N GLY A 93 -2.83 1.17 -15.74
CA GLY A 93 -1.40 1.30 -15.47
C GLY A 93 -0.64 2.15 -16.49
N ARG A 94 -1.34 2.84 -17.40
CA ARG A 94 -0.74 3.73 -18.39
C ARG A 94 -0.31 5.04 -17.73
N VAL A 95 0.83 5.57 -18.16
CA VAL A 95 1.31 6.88 -17.72
C VAL A 95 0.71 7.96 -18.62
N LEU A 96 0.04 8.94 -18.03
CA LEU A 96 -0.48 10.12 -18.72
C LEU A 96 0.40 11.32 -18.38
N GLU A 97 1.02 11.91 -19.38
CA GLU A 97 1.81 13.13 -19.22
C GLU A 97 1.20 14.26 -20.05
N SER A 98 0.82 15.35 -19.36
CA SER A 98 0.46 16.61 -20.00
C SER A 98 1.62 17.57 -19.89
N VAL A 99 2.37 17.75 -20.98
CA VAL A 99 3.52 18.67 -21.03
C VAL A 99 3.07 20.13 -21.06
N ASN A 100 1.98 20.40 -21.79
CA ASN A 100 1.42 21.72 -21.94
C ASN A 100 0.17 21.89 -21.07
N ARG A 101 -0.20 23.16 -20.83
CA ARG A 101 -1.49 23.50 -20.22
C ARG A 101 -2.60 23.14 -21.20
N LEU A 102 -3.59 22.40 -20.73
CA LEU A 102 -4.79 22.08 -21.49
C LEU A 102 -5.92 23.04 -21.10
N SER A 103 -6.76 23.40 -22.05
CA SER A 103 -7.95 24.18 -21.78
C SER A 103 -9.10 23.75 -22.67
N ILE A 104 -10.29 23.72 -22.10
CA ILE A 104 -11.53 23.48 -22.82
C ILE A 104 -12.57 24.51 -22.40
N ASP A 105 -13.30 25.02 -23.38
CA ASP A 105 -14.37 25.98 -23.15
C ASP A 105 -15.70 25.22 -23.03
N LEU A 106 -16.36 25.31 -21.86
CA LEU A 106 -17.65 24.65 -21.64
C LEU A 106 -18.77 25.23 -22.51
N THR A 107 -18.57 26.41 -23.10
CA THR A 107 -19.49 26.99 -24.08
C THR A 107 -19.34 26.36 -25.46
N ASP A 108 -18.17 25.79 -25.80
CA ASP A 108 -17.93 25.07 -27.05
C ASP A 108 -18.37 23.61 -26.98
N ARG A 109 -19.69 23.45 -27.06
CA ARG A 109 -20.35 22.15 -26.97
C ARG A 109 -20.00 21.21 -28.13
N ALA A 110 -19.73 21.76 -29.31
CA ALA A 110 -19.39 20.94 -30.48
C ALA A 110 -18.07 20.21 -30.23
N THR A 111 -17.06 20.95 -29.74
CA THR A 111 -15.76 20.37 -29.40
C THR A 111 -15.88 19.33 -28.29
N ILE A 112 -16.62 19.62 -27.21
CA ILE A 112 -16.78 18.65 -26.11
C ILE A 112 -17.55 17.39 -26.55
N ALA A 113 -18.60 17.55 -27.37
CA ALA A 113 -19.37 16.42 -27.90
C ALA A 113 -18.51 15.50 -28.79
N VAL A 114 -17.57 16.07 -29.55
CA VAL A 114 -16.60 15.30 -30.35
C VAL A 114 -15.62 14.55 -29.43
N LEU A 115 -15.10 15.21 -28.39
CA LEU A 115 -14.12 14.62 -27.47
C LEU A 115 -14.71 13.47 -26.63
N ASN A 116 -15.99 13.55 -26.25
CA ASN A 116 -16.63 12.54 -25.41
C ASN A 116 -17.09 11.27 -26.16
N GLN A 117 -17.16 11.27 -27.50
CA GLN A 117 -17.69 10.19 -28.37
C GLN A 117 -19.17 9.79 -28.07
N PRO A 118 -19.93 9.23 -29.05
CA PRO A 118 -20.74 9.95 -30.06
C PRO A 118 -21.77 10.96 -29.46
N PRO A 119 -22.39 11.85 -30.26
CA PRO A 119 -22.61 13.25 -29.90
C PRO A 119 -23.65 13.44 -28.78
N LEU A 120 -23.21 13.92 -27.63
CA LEU A 120 -24.09 14.57 -26.66
C LEU A 120 -24.48 15.94 -27.23
N ASN A 121 -25.69 16.04 -27.79
CA ASN A 121 -26.22 17.31 -28.34
C ASN A 121 -26.43 18.38 -27.25
N TYR A 122 -26.44 18.01 -25.98
CA TYR A 122 -26.64 18.88 -24.82
C TYR A 122 -26.00 18.27 -23.57
N PHE A 123 -25.47 19.11 -22.69
CA PHE A 123 -25.18 18.69 -21.32
C PHE A 123 -26.50 18.56 -20.58
N ASN A 124 -26.79 17.36 -20.11
CA ASN A 124 -27.88 17.17 -19.17
C ASN A 124 -27.51 17.85 -17.85
N ARG A 125 -28.52 18.31 -17.13
CA ARG A 125 -28.32 18.73 -15.74
C ARG A 125 -27.80 17.54 -14.94
N GLY A 126 -26.65 17.70 -14.29
CA GLY A 126 -26.03 16.58 -13.59
C GLY A 126 -24.61 16.86 -13.10
N LEU A 127 -24.01 15.80 -12.58
CA LEU A 127 -22.62 15.78 -12.14
C LEU A 127 -21.73 15.24 -13.26
N TYR A 128 -20.59 15.87 -13.45
CA TYR A 128 -19.60 15.54 -14.46
C TYR A 128 -18.22 15.41 -13.81
N ALA A 129 -17.53 14.31 -14.11
CA ALA A 129 -16.11 14.17 -13.79
C ALA A 129 -15.29 14.81 -14.92
N VAL A 130 -14.32 15.63 -14.52
CA VAL A 130 -13.30 16.17 -15.41
C VAL A 130 -12.18 15.14 -15.48
N VAL A 131 -12.01 14.48 -16.63
CA VAL A 131 -11.12 13.32 -16.78
C VAL A 131 -10.04 13.61 -17.81
N LEU A 132 -8.79 13.33 -17.45
CA LEU A 132 -7.69 13.28 -18.39
C LEU A 132 -7.61 11.85 -18.93
N HIS A 133 -7.72 11.68 -20.24
CA HIS A 133 -7.79 10.38 -20.90
C HIS A 133 -6.65 10.22 -21.92
N TYR A 134 -6.16 8.99 -22.07
CA TYR A 134 -5.23 8.64 -23.14
C TYR A 134 -5.85 8.87 -24.53
N THR A 135 -5.03 9.26 -25.50
CA THR A 135 -5.45 9.31 -26.89
C THR A 135 -4.29 9.02 -27.83
N GLU A 136 -4.61 8.39 -28.95
CA GLU A 136 -3.70 8.20 -30.07
C GLU A 136 -4.27 8.89 -31.30
N LYS A 137 -3.40 9.53 -32.07
CA LYS A 137 -3.75 10.15 -33.35
C LYS A 137 -2.86 9.60 -34.44
N GLY A 138 -3.47 9.03 -35.47
CA GLY A 138 -2.76 8.62 -36.68
C GLY A 138 -2.20 9.83 -37.44
N VAL A 139 -0.92 9.78 -37.79
CA VAL A 139 -0.19 10.82 -38.51
C VAL A 139 0.46 10.27 -39.76
N GLY A 140 0.21 10.96 -40.87
CA GLY A 140 0.67 10.57 -42.19
C GLY A 140 -0.06 9.34 -42.74
N ILE A 141 0.14 9.13 -44.03
CA ILE A 141 -0.42 8.00 -44.77
C ILE A 141 0.74 7.34 -45.51
N ALA A 142 0.84 6.02 -45.41
CA ALA A 142 1.78 5.19 -46.15
C ALA A 142 1.01 4.26 -47.08
N GLU A 143 1.54 4.05 -48.28
CA GLU A 143 1.02 3.07 -49.22
C GLU A 143 1.56 1.68 -48.87
N THR A 144 0.68 0.69 -48.85
CA THR A 144 1.05 -0.71 -48.65
C THR A 144 1.50 -1.27 -49.99
N TYR A 145 2.77 -1.70 -50.08
CA TYR A 145 3.24 -2.41 -51.26
C TYR A 145 2.65 -3.82 -51.26
N PRO A 146 1.95 -4.23 -52.32
CA PRO A 146 1.28 -5.53 -52.35
C PRO A 146 2.31 -6.67 -52.35
N GLU A 147 2.02 -7.71 -51.55
CA GLU A 147 2.88 -8.91 -51.45
C GLU A 147 2.90 -9.72 -52.75
N ASP A 148 1.88 -9.55 -53.63
CA ASP A 148 1.71 -10.25 -54.90
C ASP A 148 1.35 -9.30 -56.06
N ILE A 149 1.65 -9.74 -57.29
CA ILE A 149 1.30 -9.00 -58.51
C ILE A 149 -0.21 -9.12 -58.73
N GLY A 150 -0.95 -8.05 -58.44
CA GLY A 150 -2.39 -7.93 -58.66
C GLY A 150 -3.21 -7.50 -57.43
N THR A 151 -2.60 -7.49 -56.24
CA THR A 151 -3.25 -6.99 -55.02
C THR A 151 -3.32 -5.46 -55.03
N LYS A 152 -4.44 -4.91 -54.52
CA LYS A 152 -4.68 -3.46 -54.54
C LYS A 152 -3.78 -2.76 -53.51
N ILE A 153 -3.18 -1.64 -53.91
CA ILE A 153 -2.46 -0.74 -53.00
C ILE A 153 -3.48 -0.18 -51.99
N GLU A 154 -3.23 -0.41 -50.71
CA GLU A 154 -4.01 0.14 -49.60
C GLU A 154 -3.24 1.26 -48.91
N THR A 155 -3.91 2.37 -48.65
CA THR A 155 -3.36 3.44 -47.80
C THR A 155 -3.58 3.08 -46.33
N ARG A 156 -2.51 3.09 -45.54
CA ARG A 156 -2.54 2.87 -44.08
C ARG A 156 -1.95 4.05 -43.35
N ILE A 157 -2.25 4.17 -42.06
CA ILE A 157 -1.64 5.18 -41.19
C ILE A 157 -0.14 4.90 -41.10
N ASN A 158 0.67 5.95 -41.28
CA ASN A 158 2.13 5.82 -41.28
C ASN A 158 2.70 5.71 -39.86
N ALA A 159 2.23 6.54 -38.93
CA ALA A 159 2.65 6.57 -37.54
C ALA A 159 1.50 6.96 -36.62
N TYR A 160 1.64 6.69 -35.32
CA TYR A 160 0.74 7.19 -34.29
C TYR A 160 1.49 8.17 -33.39
N GLU A 161 0.84 9.29 -33.07
CA GLU A 161 1.26 10.19 -32.00
C GLU A 161 0.38 9.93 -30.78
N GLU A 162 1.02 9.66 -29.65
CA GLU A 162 0.36 9.45 -28.37
C GLU A 162 0.26 10.77 -27.60
N GLY A 163 -0.80 10.90 -26.79
CA GLY A 163 -0.96 12.04 -25.93
C GLY A 163 -2.12 11.89 -24.96
N VAL A 164 -2.61 13.03 -24.51
CA VAL A 164 -3.70 13.11 -23.55
C VAL A 164 -4.77 14.07 -24.07
N GLN A 165 -6.02 13.77 -23.75
CA GLN A 165 -7.17 14.59 -24.06
C GLN A 165 -8.03 14.79 -22.82
N LEU A 166 -8.70 15.94 -22.77
CA LEU A 166 -9.64 16.25 -21.71
C LEU A 166 -11.05 15.84 -22.13
N VAL A 167 -11.71 15.03 -21.30
CA VAL A 167 -13.08 14.56 -21.52
C VAL A 167 -13.95 14.82 -20.28
N LEU A 168 -15.24 15.00 -20.50
CA LEU A 168 -16.24 15.16 -19.44
C LEU A 168 -17.12 13.93 -19.38
N VAL A 169 -17.04 13.20 -18.27
CA VAL A 169 -17.81 11.98 -18.05
C VAL A 169 -19.00 12.29 -17.17
N HIS A 170 -20.22 12.04 -17.65
CA HIS A 170 -21.43 12.20 -16.84
C HIS A 170 -21.49 11.10 -15.78
N LEU A 171 -21.74 11.47 -14.52
CA LEU A 171 -21.86 10.55 -13.39
C LEU A 171 -23.31 10.16 -13.16
N ASN A 172 -23.53 8.93 -12.70
CA ASN A 172 -24.89 8.45 -12.38
C ASN A 172 -25.45 9.07 -11.09
N GLU A 173 -24.58 9.61 -10.24
CA GLU A 173 -24.97 10.28 -9.00
C GLU A 173 -25.73 11.59 -9.28
N ALA A 174 -26.84 11.77 -8.58
CA ALA A 174 -27.66 12.96 -8.73
C ALA A 174 -26.99 14.18 -8.09
N TYR A 175 -27.12 15.35 -8.73
CA TYR A 175 -26.68 16.62 -8.14
C TYR A 175 -27.57 16.96 -6.93
N PRO A 176 -27.02 17.03 -5.70
CA PRO A 176 -27.81 17.31 -4.50
C PRO A 176 -28.41 18.71 -4.52
N ALA A 177 -29.63 18.85 -4.02
CA ALA A 177 -30.23 20.17 -3.82
C ALA A 177 -29.58 20.88 -2.62
N GLY A 178 -29.32 22.19 -2.74
CA GLY A 178 -28.78 23.01 -1.65
C GLY A 178 -27.76 24.03 -2.13
N SER A 179 -26.99 24.56 -1.19
CA SER A 179 -25.81 25.37 -1.51
C SER A 179 -24.64 24.47 -1.92
N GLU A 180 -23.67 25.04 -2.63
CA GLU A 180 -22.45 24.34 -3.05
C GLU A 180 -21.77 23.58 -1.90
N LEU A 181 -21.57 24.25 -0.76
CA LEU A 181 -20.91 23.68 0.42
C LEU A 181 -21.68 22.47 0.95
N THR A 182 -23.02 22.55 1.01
CA THR A 182 -23.85 21.43 1.47
C THR A 182 -23.86 20.27 0.47
N ALA A 183 -23.83 20.57 -0.83
CA ALA A 183 -23.75 19.55 -1.88
C ALA A 183 -22.42 18.79 -1.81
N ARG A 184 -21.29 19.51 -1.65
CA ARG A 184 -19.95 18.91 -1.48
C ARG A 184 -19.90 17.97 -0.28
N ALA A 185 -20.39 18.43 0.88
CA ALA A 185 -20.43 17.63 2.10
C ALA A 185 -21.29 16.36 1.96
N ALA A 186 -22.38 16.43 1.19
CA ALA A 186 -23.24 15.27 0.92
C ALA A 186 -22.58 14.25 -0.02
N LEU A 187 -21.84 14.72 -1.02
CA LEU A 187 -21.15 13.87 -1.99
C LEU A 187 -19.90 13.21 -1.41
N ALA A 188 -19.28 13.80 -0.38
CA ALA A 188 -18.12 13.23 0.32
C ALA A 188 -18.36 11.79 0.79
N GLY A 189 -19.50 11.53 1.42
CA GLY A 189 -19.86 10.18 1.89
C GLY A 189 -20.15 9.16 0.78
N ARG A 190 -20.29 9.60 -0.48
CA ARG A 190 -20.50 8.73 -1.64
C ARG A 190 -19.19 8.41 -2.35
N PHE A 191 -18.39 9.44 -2.63
CA PHE A 191 -17.19 9.28 -3.46
C PHE A 191 -15.94 8.91 -2.67
N LEU A 192 -15.73 9.47 -1.46
CA LEU A 192 -14.47 9.28 -0.74
C LEU A 192 -14.23 7.85 -0.22
N PRO A 193 -15.25 7.09 0.24
CA PRO A 193 -15.08 5.68 0.58
C PRO A 193 -14.65 4.82 -0.61
N GLN A 194 -14.94 5.28 -1.84
CA GLN A 194 -14.52 4.63 -3.07
C GLN A 194 -13.10 5.09 -3.41
N LEU A 195 -12.11 4.31 -2.95
CA LEU A 195 -10.70 4.57 -3.22
C LEU A 195 -10.34 4.32 -4.70
N GLN A 196 -11.02 3.37 -5.32
CA GLN A 196 -10.88 3.07 -6.74
C GLN A 196 -11.57 4.14 -7.61
N ALA A 197 -11.17 4.22 -8.87
CA ALA A 197 -11.87 5.06 -9.84
C ALA A 197 -13.31 4.57 -9.99
N LEU A 198 -14.23 5.51 -10.23
CA LEU A 198 -15.63 5.19 -10.50
C LEU A 198 -15.75 4.36 -11.76
N THR A 199 -16.73 3.45 -11.82
CA THR A 199 -16.94 2.56 -12.97
C THR A 199 -17.28 3.34 -14.25
N GLU A 200 -17.85 4.53 -14.12
CA GLU A 200 -18.12 5.44 -15.25
C GLU A 200 -16.84 6.01 -15.88
N ILE A 201 -15.74 6.07 -15.13
CA ILE A 201 -14.46 6.61 -15.61
C ILE A 201 -13.73 5.50 -16.39
N PRO A 202 -13.30 5.76 -17.64
CA PRO A 202 -12.52 4.80 -18.42
C PRO A 202 -11.24 4.35 -17.71
N GLU A 203 -10.84 3.09 -17.88
CA GLU A 203 -9.61 2.56 -17.28
C GLU A 203 -8.34 3.29 -17.73
N ASP A 204 -8.35 3.88 -18.93
CA ASP A 204 -7.27 4.68 -19.49
C ASP A 204 -7.38 6.18 -19.14
N GLY A 205 -8.19 6.52 -18.14
CA GLY A 205 -8.41 7.89 -17.68
C GLY A 205 -8.18 8.09 -16.18
N VAL A 206 -7.96 9.35 -15.78
CA VAL A 206 -7.85 9.78 -14.38
C VAL A 206 -8.74 10.99 -14.14
N ALA A 207 -9.58 10.91 -13.10
CA ALA A 207 -10.39 12.04 -12.68
C ALA A 207 -9.56 13.10 -11.95
N LEU A 208 -9.78 14.36 -12.34
CA LEU A 208 -9.08 15.52 -11.80
C LEU A 208 -9.97 16.36 -10.88
N GLY A 209 -11.29 16.30 -11.05
CA GLY A 209 -12.24 17.04 -10.23
C GLY A 209 -13.69 16.82 -10.64
N LEU A 210 -14.59 17.41 -9.85
CA LEU A 210 -16.03 17.30 -9.99
C LEU A 210 -16.65 18.65 -10.40
N LEU A 211 -17.40 18.62 -11.49
CA LEU A 211 -18.15 19.73 -12.04
C LEU A 211 -19.65 19.44 -11.92
N ALA A 212 -20.44 20.40 -11.47
CA ALA A 212 -21.88 20.39 -11.68
C ALA A 212 -22.22 21.22 -12.92
N ILE A 213 -23.15 20.73 -13.73
CA ILE A 213 -23.75 21.52 -14.79
C ILE A 213 -25.22 21.70 -14.46
N ASP A 214 -25.63 22.95 -14.22
CA ASP A 214 -27.03 23.33 -14.07
C ASP A 214 -27.34 24.48 -15.03
N GLN A 215 -28.47 24.40 -15.75
CA GLN A 215 -28.88 25.40 -16.74
C GLN A 215 -27.79 25.77 -17.78
N ASN A 216 -26.93 24.80 -18.16
CA ASN A 216 -25.75 24.99 -19.02
C ASN A 216 -24.65 25.89 -18.44
N ILE A 217 -24.66 26.14 -17.14
CA ILE A 217 -23.62 26.85 -16.42
C ILE A 217 -22.83 25.80 -15.65
N GLY A 218 -21.53 25.73 -15.93
CA GLY A 218 -20.60 24.94 -15.14
C GLY A 218 -20.40 25.58 -13.78
N GLN A 219 -20.45 24.78 -12.73
CA GLN A 219 -20.06 25.14 -11.38
C GLN A 219 -19.02 24.12 -10.91
N TRP A 220 -17.82 24.60 -10.57
CA TRP A 220 -16.81 23.76 -9.94
C TRP A 220 -17.27 23.42 -8.53
N LEU A 221 -17.45 22.13 -8.23
CA LEU A 221 -17.85 21.71 -6.90
C LEU A 221 -16.62 21.45 -6.05
N ASP A 222 -15.81 20.47 -6.44
CA ASP A 222 -14.68 20.07 -5.62
C ASP A 222 -13.65 19.31 -6.45
N ARG A 223 -12.38 19.54 -6.13
CA ARG A 223 -11.28 18.76 -6.68
C ARG A 223 -11.11 17.44 -5.91
N GLY A 224 -11.09 17.52 -4.58
CA GLY A 224 -10.74 16.43 -3.67
C GLY A 224 -11.72 15.26 -3.64
N LEU A 225 -12.97 15.45 -4.11
CA LEU A 225 -13.96 14.39 -4.13
C LEU A 225 -13.60 13.24 -5.09
N LEU A 226 -13.09 13.55 -6.27
CA LEU A 226 -12.70 12.55 -7.29
C LEU A 226 -11.19 12.43 -7.50
N TYR A 227 -10.43 13.47 -7.16
CA TYR A 227 -8.97 13.44 -7.22
C TYR A 227 -8.44 12.32 -6.30
N ARG A 228 -7.48 11.55 -6.81
CA ARG A 228 -6.77 10.51 -6.05
C ARG A 228 -5.27 10.70 -6.23
N PRO A 229 -4.47 10.80 -5.15
CA PRO A 229 -3.02 10.70 -5.29
C PRO A 229 -2.65 9.26 -5.67
N VAL A 230 -1.53 9.11 -6.39
CA VAL A 230 -1.02 7.81 -6.82
C VAL A 230 -0.85 6.85 -5.62
N GLY A 231 -1.28 5.60 -5.77
CA GLY A 231 -1.11 4.57 -4.76
C GLY A 231 -2.01 4.68 -3.52
N ILE A 232 -2.93 5.66 -3.45
CA ILE A 232 -3.81 5.84 -2.27
C ILE A 232 -4.63 4.59 -1.92
N GLN A 233 -4.96 3.79 -2.93
CA GLN A 233 -5.74 2.55 -2.80
C GLN A 233 -5.00 1.44 -2.03
N GLN A 234 -3.67 1.56 -1.94
CA GLN A 234 -2.81 0.59 -1.24
C GLN A 234 -2.62 0.96 0.24
N HIS A 235 -3.00 2.18 0.63
CA HIS A 235 -2.88 2.65 2.00
C HIS A 235 -4.06 2.17 2.84
N ALA A 236 -3.79 1.61 4.02
CA ALA A 236 -4.83 1.14 4.93
C ALA A 236 -5.74 2.28 5.43
N ASP A 237 -5.19 3.49 5.53
CA ASP A 237 -5.83 4.73 5.95
C ASP A 237 -6.17 5.67 4.77
N GLY A 238 -6.18 5.16 3.53
CA GLY A 238 -6.39 5.97 2.33
C GLY A 238 -7.71 6.76 2.33
N PHE A 239 -8.78 6.20 2.90
CA PHE A 239 -10.07 6.89 3.04
C PHE A 239 -9.97 8.08 4.00
N GLN A 240 -9.32 7.88 5.15
CA GLN A 240 -9.10 8.91 6.17
C GLN A 240 -8.25 10.05 5.60
N GLN A 241 -7.19 9.74 4.85
CA GLN A 241 -6.35 10.74 4.21
C GLN A 241 -7.11 11.60 3.18
N LEU A 242 -7.91 10.96 2.31
CA LEU A 242 -8.74 11.68 1.33
C LEU A 242 -9.79 12.55 2.01
N LEU A 243 -10.44 12.02 3.06
CA LEU A 243 -11.41 12.77 3.83
C LEU A 243 -10.78 13.94 4.58
N ALA A 244 -9.58 13.78 5.13
CA ALA A 244 -8.84 14.86 5.76
C ALA A 244 -8.52 15.98 4.76
N ALA A 245 -8.01 15.64 3.58
CA ALA A 245 -7.75 16.62 2.52
C ALA A 245 -9.03 17.37 2.08
N HIS A 246 -10.14 16.63 1.89
CA HIS A 246 -11.43 17.24 1.57
C HIS A 246 -11.95 18.14 2.70
N TYR A 247 -11.85 17.69 3.95
CA TYR A 247 -12.26 18.43 5.13
C TYR A 247 -11.52 19.77 5.25
N GLU A 248 -10.20 19.78 5.10
CA GLU A 248 -9.40 21.02 5.15
C GLU A 248 -9.81 22.01 4.06
N ALA A 249 -10.01 21.52 2.84
CA ALA A 249 -10.46 22.37 1.72
C ALA A 249 -11.86 22.95 1.99
N LEU A 250 -12.82 22.10 2.36
CA LEU A 250 -14.19 22.53 2.64
C LEU A 250 -14.27 23.46 3.86
N LEU A 251 -13.49 23.21 4.92
CA LEU A 251 -13.42 24.09 6.09
C LEU A 251 -12.91 25.48 5.71
N SER A 252 -11.88 25.55 4.86
CA SER A 252 -11.33 26.82 4.39
C SER A 252 -12.39 27.62 3.61
N ASP A 253 -13.15 26.96 2.74
CA ASP A 253 -14.24 27.58 1.97
C ASP A 253 -15.41 28.03 2.87
N VAL A 254 -15.77 27.23 3.88
CA VAL A 254 -16.80 27.60 4.87
C VAL A 254 -16.38 28.84 5.66
N LEU A 255 -15.14 28.89 6.16
CA LEU A 255 -14.63 30.03 6.91
C LEU A 255 -14.56 31.28 6.03
N ASN A 256 -14.11 31.15 4.79
CA ASN A 256 -14.10 32.24 3.82
C ASN A 256 -15.52 32.77 3.60
N ALA A 257 -16.48 31.92 3.23
CA ALA A 257 -17.87 32.32 2.97
C ALA A 257 -18.52 33.04 4.16
N ARG A 258 -18.21 32.62 5.40
CA ARG A 258 -18.70 33.27 6.61
C ARG A 258 -18.05 34.62 6.87
N ASN A 259 -16.74 34.73 6.65
CA ASN A 259 -16.02 36.00 6.76
C ASN A 259 -16.57 37.04 5.79
N TRP A 260 -16.86 36.65 4.53
CA TRP A 260 -17.54 37.52 3.55
C TRP A 260 -18.91 37.98 4.02
N SER A 261 -19.61 37.17 4.82
CA SER A 261 -20.91 37.48 5.40
C SER A 261 -20.83 38.20 6.76
N SER A 262 -19.64 38.60 7.21
CA SER A 262 -19.39 39.20 8.54
C SER A 262 -19.90 38.37 9.72
N LEU A 263 -20.01 37.05 9.54
CA LEU A 263 -20.35 36.12 10.61
C LEU A 263 -19.09 35.73 11.37
N ASN A 264 -19.22 35.39 12.66
CA ASN A 264 -18.10 34.88 13.43
C ASN A 264 -17.61 33.51 12.89
N GLY A 265 -16.34 33.20 13.14
CA GLY A 265 -15.71 31.92 12.79
C GLY A 265 -16.07 30.77 13.71
N ALA A 266 -16.87 31.01 14.76
CA ALA A 266 -17.46 29.95 15.58
C ALA A 266 -18.54 29.23 14.76
N ILE A 267 -18.27 27.98 14.38
CA ILE A 267 -19.18 27.14 13.60
C ILE A 267 -19.51 25.87 14.37
N SER A 268 -20.63 25.25 14.00
CA SER A 268 -20.97 23.88 14.39
C SER A 268 -20.70 22.95 13.22
N ALA A 269 -19.97 21.86 13.46
CA ALA A 269 -19.55 20.93 12.43
C ALA A 269 -20.75 20.28 11.73
N SER A 270 -21.79 19.89 12.47
CA SER A 270 -22.99 19.23 11.94
C SER A 270 -23.80 20.11 10.98
N GLN A 271 -23.55 21.41 10.93
CA GLN A 271 -24.19 22.31 9.97
C GLN A 271 -23.59 22.20 8.57
N TYR A 272 -22.29 21.91 8.46
CA TYR A 272 -21.53 21.98 7.21
C TYR A 272 -20.93 20.64 6.78
N PHE A 273 -20.77 19.70 7.71
CA PHE A 273 -20.13 18.42 7.48
C PHE A 273 -21.05 17.27 7.88
N GLN A 274 -21.04 16.20 7.09
CA GLN A 274 -21.69 14.93 7.45
C GLN A 274 -20.69 13.95 8.09
N TRP A 275 -19.44 14.02 7.65
CA TRP A 275 -18.35 13.16 8.11
C TRP A 275 -17.18 14.05 8.51
N LEU A 276 -16.49 13.67 9.58
CA LEU A 276 -15.23 14.29 9.98
C LEU A 276 -14.11 13.25 9.95
N PRO A 277 -12.92 13.59 9.41
CA PRO A 277 -11.76 12.72 9.55
C PRO A 277 -11.42 12.55 11.04
N PRO A 278 -10.72 11.46 11.41
CA PRO A 278 -10.28 11.26 12.80
C PRO A 278 -9.32 12.36 13.27
N VAL A 279 -8.69 13.08 12.34
CA VAL A 279 -7.78 14.20 12.59
C VAL A 279 -8.12 15.35 11.66
N GLY A 280 -8.12 16.57 12.19
CA GLY A 280 -8.30 17.77 11.36
C GLY A 280 -8.03 19.08 12.10
N SER A 281 -7.98 20.17 11.33
CA SER A 281 -7.94 21.54 11.83
C SER A 281 -9.22 21.92 12.56
N LEU A 282 -9.10 22.80 13.55
CA LEU A 282 -10.23 23.36 14.28
C LEU A 282 -10.16 24.90 14.29
N PRO A 283 -11.26 25.62 14.01
CA PRO A 283 -11.28 27.08 14.15
C PRO A 283 -11.09 27.50 15.61
N LYS A 284 -10.10 28.35 15.90
CA LYS A 284 -9.81 28.85 17.25
C LYS A 284 -11.06 29.48 17.89
N GLN A 285 -11.83 30.24 17.14
CA GLN A 285 -13.04 30.90 17.66
C GLN A 285 -14.15 29.94 18.13
N ALA A 286 -14.10 28.66 17.74
CA ALA A 286 -15.07 27.67 18.17
C ALA A 286 -14.83 27.13 19.59
N VAL A 287 -13.74 27.52 20.25
CA VAL A 287 -13.39 27.08 21.61
C VAL A 287 -13.12 28.27 22.50
N ASN A 288 -13.68 28.24 23.71
CA ASN A 288 -13.42 29.19 24.77
C ASN A 288 -12.95 28.44 26.02
N PRO A 289 -11.62 28.32 26.23
CA PRO A 289 -11.08 27.54 27.33
C PRO A 289 -11.30 28.21 28.70
N GLN A 290 -11.48 29.54 28.75
CA GLN A 290 -11.78 30.25 30.00
C GLN A 290 -13.15 29.86 30.58
N THR A 291 -14.13 29.57 29.72
CA THR A 291 -15.48 29.14 30.15
C THR A 291 -15.69 27.63 30.04
N GLY A 292 -14.72 26.91 29.45
CA GLY A 292 -14.83 25.47 29.18
C GLY A 292 -15.87 25.17 28.08
N VAL A 293 -16.07 26.11 27.15
CA VAL A 293 -17.11 26.02 26.13
C VAL A 293 -16.51 25.68 24.77
N GLN A 294 -17.16 24.80 24.01
CA GLN A 294 -16.87 24.55 22.60
C GLN A 294 -18.16 24.59 21.78
N SER A 295 -18.11 25.08 20.54
CA SER A 295 -19.29 25.18 19.65
C SER A 295 -19.24 24.25 18.43
N PHE A 296 -18.10 23.61 18.18
CA PHE A 296 -17.81 22.85 16.97
C PHE A 296 -18.45 21.46 16.97
N PHE A 297 -18.11 20.63 17.96
CA PHE A 297 -18.62 19.27 18.07
C PHE A 297 -20.02 19.25 18.70
N PRO A 298 -20.88 18.27 18.39
CA PRO A 298 -22.19 18.09 19.01
C PRO A 298 -22.15 17.86 20.54
N GLU A 299 -23.31 17.92 21.24
CA GLU A 299 -23.38 17.82 22.72
C GLU A 299 -23.01 16.43 23.27
N ASN A 300 -23.22 15.37 22.48
CA ASN A 300 -22.96 13.97 22.86
C ASN A 300 -21.47 13.58 22.81
N PHE A 301 -20.60 14.45 22.29
CA PHE A 301 -19.15 14.21 22.23
C PHE A 301 -18.48 14.64 23.54
N ASN A 302 -17.58 13.80 24.04
CA ASN A 302 -16.73 14.13 25.17
C ASN A 302 -15.46 14.81 24.65
N VAL A 303 -15.45 16.15 24.71
CA VAL A 303 -14.35 16.96 24.18
C VAL A 303 -13.44 17.37 25.32
N SER A 304 -12.15 17.12 25.16
CA SER A 304 -11.11 17.56 26.08
C SER A 304 -10.02 18.32 25.34
N MET A 305 -9.25 19.14 26.05
CA MET A 305 -8.17 19.94 25.48
C MET A 305 -6.88 19.76 26.28
N VAL A 306 -5.76 19.61 25.56
CA VAL A 306 -4.44 19.32 26.14
C VAL A 306 -3.39 20.17 25.42
N PRO A 307 -2.45 20.83 26.13
CA PRO A 307 -1.32 21.45 25.47
C PRO A 307 -0.34 20.37 25.00
N VAL A 308 0.22 20.55 23.82
CA VAL A 308 1.20 19.63 23.24
C VAL A 308 2.33 20.41 22.58
N ARG A 309 3.51 19.80 22.49
CA ARG A 309 4.61 20.38 21.73
C ARG A 309 4.28 20.34 20.26
N GLN A 310 4.67 21.39 19.54
CA GLN A 310 4.46 21.46 18.09
C GLN A 310 5.17 20.31 17.34
N GLU A 311 6.31 19.84 17.85
CA GLU A 311 7.08 18.71 17.29
C GLU A 311 6.36 17.35 17.39
N ASP A 312 5.49 17.18 18.39
CA ASP A 312 4.79 15.90 18.64
C ASP A 312 3.52 15.73 17.79
N ILE A 313 3.00 16.81 17.21
CA ILE A 313 1.73 16.81 16.46
C ILE A 313 1.75 15.81 15.31
N PRO A 314 2.74 15.79 14.40
CA PRO A 314 2.72 14.87 13.25
C PRO A 314 2.64 13.39 13.67
N VAL A 315 3.29 13.03 14.78
CA VAL A 315 3.27 11.66 15.32
C VAL A 315 1.89 11.31 15.87
N LEU A 316 1.27 12.23 16.62
CA LEU A 316 -0.08 12.05 17.16
C LEU A 316 -1.14 12.00 16.05
N GLU A 317 -1.00 12.84 15.01
CA GLU A 317 -1.87 12.82 13.84
C GLU A 317 -1.77 11.48 13.11
N GLN A 318 -0.55 10.96 12.90
CA GLN A 318 -0.33 9.67 12.26
C GLN A 318 -0.94 8.51 13.07
N GLU A 319 -0.80 8.51 14.40
CA GLU A 319 -1.44 7.51 15.26
C GLU A 319 -2.97 7.57 15.16
N ALA A 320 -3.54 8.78 15.20
CA ALA A 320 -4.98 8.98 15.14
C ALA A 320 -5.59 8.73 13.75
N MET A 321 -4.83 8.85 12.65
CA MET A 321 -5.32 8.52 11.31
C MET A 321 -5.71 7.04 11.15
N SER A 322 -5.17 6.15 11.99
CA SER A 322 -5.57 4.74 12.04
C SER A 322 -6.98 4.52 12.62
N GLN A 323 -7.57 5.53 13.23
CA GLN A 323 -8.90 5.44 13.83
C GLN A 323 -10.00 5.51 12.76
N GLU A 324 -11.20 5.09 13.14
CA GLU A 324 -12.37 5.19 12.30
C GLU A 324 -12.77 6.66 12.05
N VAL A 325 -13.40 6.89 10.90
CA VAL A 325 -14.00 8.18 10.56
C VAL A 325 -15.19 8.49 11.48
N ILE A 326 -15.41 9.76 11.78
CA ILE A 326 -16.51 10.24 12.61
C ILE A 326 -17.72 10.55 11.72
N ASP A 327 -18.81 9.80 11.87
CA ASP A 327 -20.09 10.10 11.21
C ASP A 327 -20.96 10.98 12.12
N LEU A 328 -21.16 12.24 11.75
CA LEU A 328 -21.94 13.21 12.54
C LEU A 328 -23.45 12.97 12.47
N ARG A 329 -23.90 12.07 11.59
CA ARG A 329 -25.32 11.69 11.47
C ARG A 329 -25.71 10.64 12.50
N GLN A 330 -24.72 9.95 13.07
CA GLN A 330 -24.93 8.95 14.10
C GLN A 330 -24.84 9.61 15.48
N ASP A 331 -25.75 9.24 16.38
CA ASP A 331 -25.75 9.70 17.76
C ASP A 331 -24.86 8.80 18.63
N GLN A 332 -23.56 8.76 18.32
CA GLN A 332 -22.57 7.98 19.07
C GLN A 332 -21.73 8.90 19.95
N ALA A 333 -21.62 8.56 21.23
CA ALA A 333 -20.70 9.24 22.14
C ALA A 333 -19.25 8.89 21.78
N LEU A 334 -18.47 9.91 21.42
CA LEU A 334 -17.07 9.78 21.01
C LEU A 334 -16.20 10.71 21.85
N ASP A 335 -14.99 10.22 22.15
CA ASP A 335 -13.96 10.98 22.85
C ASP A 335 -13.07 11.74 21.84
N ILE A 336 -13.03 13.07 21.96
CA ILE A 336 -12.20 13.95 21.13
C ILE A 336 -11.20 14.71 22.00
N VAL A 337 -9.96 14.82 21.53
CA VAL A 337 -8.92 15.65 22.15
C VAL A 337 -8.56 16.77 21.21
N ILE A 338 -8.63 18.00 21.71
CA ILE A 338 -8.14 19.20 21.05
C ILE A 338 -6.71 19.43 21.50
N LEU A 339 -5.81 19.43 20.54
CA LEU A 339 -4.39 19.71 20.72
C LEU A 339 -4.14 21.21 20.64
N ALA A 340 -3.62 21.78 21.73
CA ALA A 340 -3.18 23.16 21.78
C ALA A 340 -1.66 23.22 21.57
N PRO A 341 -1.18 23.49 20.33
CA PRO A 341 0.25 23.55 20.05
C PRO A 341 0.92 24.68 20.82
N LEU A 342 2.06 24.36 21.41
CA LEU A 342 2.98 25.31 22.03
C LEU A 342 4.40 25.06 21.52
N SER A 343 5.23 26.09 21.57
CA SER A 343 6.68 25.94 21.42
C SER A 343 7.25 25.14 22.59
N ASP A 344 8.44 24.55 22.45
CA ASP A 344 9.04 23.73 23.51
C ASP A 344 9.27 24.52 24.80
N GLU A 345 9.65 25.81 24.69
CA GLU A 345 9.85 26.69 25.84
C GLU A 345 8.53 26.95 26.58
N ASP A 346 7.49 27.35 25.85
CA ASP A 346 6.18 27.61 26.43
C ASP A 346 5.58 26.30 27.01
N PHE A 347 5.69 25.19 26.28
CA PHE A 347 5.23 23.89 26.76
C PHE A 347 5.91 23.49 28.06
N ASN A 348 7.24 23.58 28.17
CA ASN A 348 7.96 23.21 29.38
C ASN A 348 7.62 24.12 30.57
N PHE A 349 7.33 25.40 30.31
CA PHE A 349 6.86 26.34 31.34
C PHE A 349 5.47 25.97 31.86
N TYR A 350 4.56 25.62 30.95
CA TYR A 350 3.16 25.32 31.25
C TYR A 350 2.95 23.90 31.79
N ALA A 351 3.64 22.89 31.23
CA ALA A 351 3.51 21.48 31.58
C ALA A 351 3.77 21.20 33.07
N ARG A 352 4.82 21.81 33.65
CA ARG A 352 5.15 21.69 35.09
C ARG A 352 4.02 22.10 36.03
N ARG A 353 3.08 22.93 35.57
CA ARG A 353 1.91 23.39 36.34
C ARG A 353 0.67 22.53 36.15
N LEU A 354 0.66 21.68 35.12
CA LEU A 354 -0.44 20.76 34.78
C LEU A 354 -0.13 19.30 35.13
N GLU A 355 1.07 19.01 35.60
CA GLU A 355 1.44 17.72 36.17
C GLU A 355 0.51 17.39 37.34
N ALA A 356 -0.32 16.35 37.16
CA ALA A 356 -1.21 15.88 38.21
C ALA A 356 -0.38 15.26 39.37
N PRO A 357 -0.63 15.61 40.64
CA PRO A 357 0.10 15.01 41.77
C PRO A 357 -0.10 13.50 41.96
N THR A 358 -0.94 12.82 41.18
CA THR A 358 -1.30 11.41 41.41
C THR A 358 -1.95 10.77 40.18
N ALA A 359 -1.22 10.61 39.07
CA ALA A 359 -1.64 9.68 38.02
C ALA A 359 -0.81 8.40 38.18
N GLN A 360 -1.38 7.38 38.85
CA GLN A 360 -0.83 6.03 38.72
C GLN A 360 -0.91 5.67 37.24
N VAL A 361 0.25 5.46 36.63
CA VAL A 361 0.38 4.94 35.27
C VAL A 361 -0.27 3.57 35.28
N ASN A 362 -1.54 3.49 34.88
CA ASN A 362 -2.14 2.19 34.58
C ASN A 362 -1.35 1.61 33.40
N ASP A 363 -0.85 0.38 33.59
CA ASP A 363 -0.10 -0.41 32.61
C ASP A 363 -1.00 -0.73 31.39
N ASP A 364 -1.31 0.27 30.56
CA ASP A 364 -1.88 0.06 29.23
C ASP A 364 -0.73 -0.20 28.24
N VAL A 365 -0.70 -1.42 27.71
CA VAL A 365 0.35 -1.93 26.81
C VAL A 365 0.27 -1.30 25.40
N PHE A 366 -0.76 -0.48 25.11
CA PHE A 366 -0.96 0.11 23.79
C PHE A 366 -1.38 1.58 23.86
N SER A 367 -0.42 2.49 23.67
CA SER A 367 -0.51 3.70 22.83
C SER A 367 0.68 4.64 23.08
N LEU A 368 1.26 5.21 22.02
CA LEU A 368 2.28 6.26 22.14
C LEU A 368 1.65 7.55 22.71
N SER A 369 0.38 7.79 22.37
CA SER A 369 -0.46 8.84 22.94
C SER A 369 -0.60 8.75 24.47
N ALA A 370 -0.62 7.57 25.09
CA ALA A 370 -0.58 7.42 26.55
C ALA A 370 0.80 7.64 27.19
N ARG A 371 1.87 7.95 26.43
CA ARG A 371 3.16 8.44 26.96
C ARG A 371 3.35 9.94 26.76
N LEU A 372 2.79 10.50 25.68
CA LEU A 372 2.88 11.92 25.34
C LEU A 372 1.77 12.77 26.00
N LEU A 373 0.58 12.20 26.23
CA LEU A 373 -0.57 12.86 26.85
C LEU A 373 -0.89 12.52 28.34
N PRO A 374 -0.28 11.54 29.04
CA PRO A 374 -0.79 11.02 30.31
C PRO A 374 -0.43 11.86 31.54
N ALA A 375 0.51 12.81 31.42
CA ALA A 375 1.03 13.53 32.57
C ALA A 375 0.28 14.83 32.87
N LEU A 376 -0.57 15.32 31.95
CA LEU A 376 -1.23 16.61 32.06
C LEU A 376 -2.73 16.42 32.31
N MET A 377 -3.30 17.16 33.26
CA MET A 377 -4.76 17.18 33.45
C MET A 377 -5.44 17.78 32.21
N PRO A 378 -6.25 17.01 31.46
CA PRO A 378 -6.96 17.55 30.30
C PRO A 378 -8.08 18.49 30.73
N LEU A 379 -8.30 19.57 29.99
CA LEU A 379 -9.44 20.47 30.19
C LEU A 379 -10.69 19.91 29.50
N SER A 380 -11.71 19.54 30.26
CA SER A 380 -13.01 19.14 29.69
C SER A 380 -13.77 20.36 29.14
N LEU A 381 -14.36 20.19 27.95
CA LEU A 381 -15.12 21.21 27.22
C LEU A 381 -16.54 20.71 26.93
N SER A 382 -17.53 21.58 27.02
CA SER A 382 -18.91 21.26 26.62
C SER A 382 -19.59 22.39 25.85
N ARG A 383 -20.76 22.16 25.23
CA ARG A 383 -21.49 23.24 24.52
C ARG A 383 -22.12 24.27 25.45
N ARG A 384 -22.22 23.97 26.75
CA ARG A 384 -22.78 24.85 27.77
C ARG A 384 -21.68 25.23 28.76
N PRO A 385 -21.76 26.39 29.42
CA PRO A 385 -20.79 26.74 30.45
C PRO A 385 -20.88 25.75 31.61
N ILE A 386 -19.79 25.04 31.88
CA ILE A 386 -19.70 24.13 33.03
C ILE A 386 -19.42 24.99 34.28
N ARG A 387 -20.23 24.83 35.33
CA ARG A 387 -19.89 25.40 36.66
C ARG A 387 -18.65 24.68 37.17
N ARG A 388 -17.50 25.36 37.18
CA ARG A 388 -16.21 24.80 37.60
C ARG A 388 -16.25 24.37 39.07
N ILE A 389 -16.02 23.09 39.35
CA ILE A 389 -15.70 22.61 40.71
C ILE A 389 -14.19 22.77 40.89
N ALA A 390 -13.80 23.89 41.49
CA ALA A 390 -12.66 24.10 42.40
C ALA A 390 -11.28 23.37 42.20
N ILE A 391 -10.90 22.87 41.02
CA ILE A 391 -9.52 22.40 40.77
C ILE A 391 -8.63 23.56 40.25
N ASP A 392 -9.23 24.64 39.74
CA ASP A 392 -8.53 25.79 39.11
C ASP A 392 -8.34 27.00 40.06
N THR A 393 -8.46 26.79 41.38
CA THR A 393 -8.49 27.88 42.38
C THR A 393 -7.14 28.54 42.64
N GLN A 394 -6.02 28.00 42.12
CA GLN A 394 -4.70 28.65 42.28
C GLN A 394 -4.29 29.57 41.13
N SER A 395 -4.93 29.51 39.96
CA SER A 395 -4.61 30.41 38.82
C SER A 395 -5.77 30.53 37.82
N PRO A 396 -6.78 31.39 38.09
CA PRO A 396 -8.02 31.49 37.30
C PRO A 396 -7.89 31.94 35.83
N ASN A 397 -6.67 32.08 35.30
CA ASN A 397 -6.37 32.50 33.93
C ASN A 397 -5.32 31.64 33.23
N TYR A 398 -4.92 30.49 33.79
CA TYR A 398 -3.86 29.65 33.23
C TYR A 398 -4.15 29.25 31.77
N TRP A 399 -5.33 28.67 31.53
CA TRP A 399 -5.74 28.26 30.19
C TRP A 399 -5.93 29.43 29.22
N LYS A 400 -6.23 30.63 29.73
CA LYS A 400 -6.24 31.85 28.92
C LYS A 400 -4.84 32.19 28.43
N GLN A 401 -3.83 32.11 29.30
CA GLN A 401 -2.43 32.35 28.94
C GLN A 401 -1.91 31.33 27.92
N VAL A 402 -2.25 30.04 28.10
CA VAL A 402 -1.96 29.00 27.10
C VAL A 402 -2.64 29.33 25.78
N TRP A 403 -3.93 29.68 25.81
CA TRP A 403 -4.72 30.00 24.62
C TRP A 403 -4.22 31.22 23.84
N ASP A 404 -3.72 32.23 24.55
CA ASP A 404 -3.15 33.44 23.95
C ASP A 404 -1.84 33.14 23.20
N ARG A 405 -1.14 32.04 23.55
CA ARG A 405 0.07 31.59 22.85
C ARG A 405 -0.19 30.68 21.65
N VAL A 406 -1.32 30.00 21.60
CA VAL A 406 -1.70 29.16 20.45
C VAL A 406 -1.95 30.03 19.23
N GLY A 407 -1.25 29.79 18.12
CA GLY A 407 -1.45 30.54 16.88
C GLY A 407 -2.84 30.33 16.27
N GLU A 408 -3.30 31.29 15.45
CA GLU A 408 -4.51 31.08 14.65
C GLU A 408 -4.29 29.96 13.62
N GLY A 409 -5.28 29.07 13.46
CA GLY A 409 -5.22 27.95 12.50
C GLY A 409 -4.34 26.77 12.90
N GLN A 410 -3.64 26.82 14.05
CA GLN A 410 -2.77 25.73 14.49
C GLN A 410 -3.49 24.65 15.32
N LEU A 411 -4.72 24.89 15.74
CA LEU A 411 -5.49 23.93 16.53
C LEU A 411 -5.79 22.68 15.70
N ARG A 412 -5.52 21.53 16.31
CA ARG A 412 -5.85 20.22 15.77
C ARG A 412 -6.79 19.50 16.71
N TYR A 413 -7.70 18.72 16.18
CA TYR A 413 -8.47 17.76 16.96
C TYR A 413 -8.07 16.35 16.55
N LEU A 414 -8.15 15.42 17.50
CA LEU A 414 -7.90 13.99 17.31
C LEU A 414 -9.06 13.19 17.91
N ARG A 415 -9.48 12.15 17.19
CA ARG A 415 -10.32 11.08 17.73
C ARG A 415 -9.46 10.20 18.64
N ARG A 416 -9.89 10.01 19.89
CA ARG A 416 -9.28 8.98 20.73
C ARG A 416 -9.85 7.62 20.36
N PRO A 417 -9.06 6.55 20.46
CA PRO A 417 -9.62 5.21 20.44
C PRO A 417 -10.67 5.11 21.54
N ALA A 418 -11.84 4.54 21.20
CA ALA A 418 -12.83 4.20 22.20
C ALA A 418 -12.12 3.34 23.25
N ARG A 419 -12.14 3.76 24.52
CA ARG A 419 -11.56 2.95 25.58
C ARG A 419 -12.29 1.60 25.56
N VAL A 420 -11.60 0.54 25.14
CA VAL A 420 -12.08 -0.86 25.23
C VAL A 420 -12.29 -1.28 26.70
N ALA A 421 -11.89 -0.42 27.64
CA ALA A 421 -11.95 -0.63 29.08
C ALA A 421 -13.36 -0.73 29.69
N GLU A 422 -14.47 -0.49 28.97
CA GLU A 422 -15.80 -0.58 29.60
C GLU A 422 -16.71 -1.73 29.13
N ASN A 423 -16.56 -2.32 27.94
CA ASN A 423 -17.54 -3.33 27.48
C ASN A 423 -17.02 -4.74 27.13
N HIS A 424 -15.71 -5.01 27.11
CA HIS A 424 -15.22 -6.38 26.78
C HIS A 424 -14.08 -6.93 27.66
N VAL A 425 -13.50 -6.13 28.56
CA VAL A 425 -12.38 -6.59 29.43
C VAL A 425 -12.86 -7.19 30.76
N SER A 426 -14.11 -6.96 31.18
CA SER A 426 -14.69 -7.64 32.35
C SER A 426 -14.97 -9.13 32.13
N THR A 427 -14.95 -9.62 30.88
CA THR A 427 -15.23 -11.02 30.55
C THR A 427 -13.98 -11.92 30.46
N VAL A 428 -12.78 -11.36 30.26
CA VAL A 428 -11.55 -12.17 30.14
C VAL A 428 -10.87 -12.41 31.49
N VAL A 429 -11.18 -11.62 32.53
CA VAL A 429 -10.64 -11.81 33.89
C VAL A 429 -11.37 -12.90 34.70
N LEU A 430 -12.59 -13.30 34.31
CA LEU A 430 -13.30 -14.40 34.97
C LEU A 430 -12.90 -15.81 34.47
N ALA A 431 -12.17 -15.91 33.34
CA ALA A 431 -11.78 -17.20 32.76
C ALA A 431 -10.45 -17.77 33.30
N ARG A 432 -9.71 -17.03 34.14
CA ARG A 432 -8.42 -17.49 34.71
C ARG A 432 -8.38 -17.65 36.23
N GLY A 433 -9.53 -17.63 36.90
CA GLY A 433 -9.63 -18.10 38.30
C GLY A 433 -8.85 -17.28 39.34
N PHE A 434 -8.47 -16.03 39.05
CA PHE A 434 -7.91 -15.14 40.07
C PHE A 434 -9.04 -14.48 40.86
N LYS A 435 -9.18 -14.87 42.13
CA LYS A 435 -9.97 -14.12 43.12
C LYS A 435 -9.09 -13.00 43.67
N LEU A 436 -9.55 -11.74 43.58
CA LEU A 436 -8.98 -10.68 44.41
C LEU A 436 -9.24 -10.99 45.89
N PRO A 437 -8.30 -10.76 46.81
CA PRO A 437 -8.55 -10.91 48.23
C PRO A 437 -9.47 -9.79 48.73
N ASP A 438 -10.52 -10.18 49.47
CA ASP A 438 -11.63 -9.30 49.89
C ASP A 438 -11.26 -8.27 50.98
N ALA A 439 -10.03 -8.25 51.49
CA ALA A 439 -9.59 -7.22 52.43
C ALA A 439 -8.05 -7.12 52.52
N LEU A 440 -7.56 -5.90 52.76
CA LEU A 440 -6.18 -5.66 53.22
C LEU A 440 -5.97 -6.39 54.57
N PRO A 441 -4.85 -7.09 54.78
CA PRO A 441 -4.61 -7.87 55.99
C PRO A 441 -4.50 -6.97 57.24
N ALA A 442 -5.14 -7.41 58.33
CA ALA A 442 -5.32 -6.62 59.55
C ALA A 442 -4.10 -6.56 60.50
N SER A 443 -2.97 -7.22 60.17
CA SER A 443 -1.78 -7.26 61.03
C SER A 443 -0.48 -6.87 60.31
N GLU A 444 0.37 -6.14 61.02
CA GLU A 444 1.63 -5.57 60.52
C GLU A 444 2.62 -6.64 60.00
N THR A 445 2.57 -7.85 60.58
CA THR A 445 3.40 -8.98 60.16
C THR A 445 2.97 -9.59 58.82
N GLN A 446 1.67 -9.58 58.50
CA GLN A 446 1.16 -10.04 57.20
C GLN A 446 1.43 -9.00 56.09
N LEU A 447 1.37 -7.72 56.42
CA LEU A 447 1.75 -6.61 55.53
C LEU A 447 3.25 -6.67 55.17
N GLN A 448 4.12 -6.96 56.13
CA GLN A 448 5.55 -7.15 55.89
C GLN A 448 5.84 -8.37 54.99
N ALA A 449 5.12 -9.48 55.19
CA ALA A 449 5.24 -10.65 54.33
C ALA A 449 4.78 -10.38 52.90
N LEU A 450 3.68 -9.63 52.73
CA LEU A 450 3.16 -9.24 51.41
C LEU A 450 4.10 -8.26 50.69
N ASN A 451 4.69 -7.30 51.41
CA ASN A 451 5.68 -6.38 50.86
C ASN A 451 6.96 -7.12 50.43
N GLN A 452 7.39 -8.15 51.17
CA GLN A 452 8.49 -9.00 50.74
C GLN A 452 8.16 -9.78 49.46
N GLN A 453 6.95 -10.32 49.34
CA GLN A 453 6.52 -11.01 48.12
C GLN A 453 6.41 -10.07 46.92
N LEU A 454 5.91 -8.84 47.12
CA LEU A 454 5.87 -7.81 46.08
C LEU A 454 7.28 -7.42 45.62
N LEU A 455 8.20 -7.22 46.56
CA LEU A 455 9.60 -6.90 46.24
C LEU A 455 10.27 -8.04 45.44
N GLN A 456 10.01 -9.29 45.81
CA GLN A 456 10.52 -10.45 45.07
C GLN A 456 9.91 -10.55 43.65
N ALA A 457 8.61 -10.28 43.51
CA ALA A 457 7.93 -10.26 42.21
C ALA A 457 8.46 -9.13 41.31
N GLU A 458 8.75 -7.95 41.89
CA GLU A 458 9.30 -6.81 41.16
C GLU A 458 10.74 -7.08 40.70
N GLN A 459 11.57 -7.68 41.55
CA GLN A 459 12.91 -8.14 41.18
C GLN A 459 12.87 -9.20 40.06
N ALA A 460 11.92 -10.13 40.13
CA ALA A 460 11.72 -11.12 39.06
C ALA A 460 11.30 -10.45 37.75
N ARG A 461 10.41 -9.45 37.79
CA ARG A 461 9.99 -8.66 36.61
C ARG A 461 11.16 -7.92 35.99
N ILE A 462 11.98 -7.23 36.79
CA ILE A 462 13.18 -6.52 36.32
C ILE A 462 14.15 -7.49 35.64
N SER A 463 14.36 -8.69 36.22
CA SER A 463 15.24 -9.69 35.63
C SER A 463 14.73 -10.25 34.28
N LEU A 464 13.41 -10.43 34.15
CA LEU A 464 12.77 -10.84 32.90
C LEU A 464 12.86 -9.76 31.83
N GLN A 465 12.69 -8.49 32.23
CA GLN A 465 12.78 -7.35 31.33
C GLN A 465 14.22 -7.16 30.81
N ALA A 466 15.22 -7.38 31.67
CA ALA A 466 16.61 -7.43 31.25
C ALA A 466 16.87 -8.57 30.25
N ARG A 467 16.33 -9.78 30.49
CA ARG A 467 16.44 -10.91 29.56
C ARG A 467 15.79 -10.61 28.20
N LEU A 468 14.63 -9.95 28.18
CA LEU A 468 13.97 -9.53 26.95
C LEU A 468 14.77 -8.49 26.17
N GLN A 469 15.39 -7.52 26.87
CA GLN A 469 16.30 -6.57 26.22
C GLN A 469 17.51 -7.27 25.60
N THR A 470 18.13 -8.22 26.31
CA THR A 470 19.25 -9.01 25.77
C THR A 470 18.81 -9.84 24.56
N ALA A 471 17.64 -10.47 24.61
CA ALA A 471 17.08 -11.23 23.49
C ALA A 471 16.80 -10.33 22.27
N ASN A 472 16.22 -9.14 22.47
CA ASN A 472 15.99 -8.18 21.39
C ASN A 472 17.30 -7.66 20.78
N GLN A 473 18.34 -7.48 21.59
CA GLN A 473 19.68 -7.13 21.09
C GLN A 473 20.28 -8.27 20.26
N GLN A 474 20.08 -9.53 20.66
CA GLN A 474 20.49 -10.70 19.88
C GLN A 474 19.72 -10.82 18.56
N ILE A 475 18.41 -10.57 18.55
CA ILE A 475 17.60 -10.54 17.32
C ILE A 475 18.10 -9.45 16.38
N THR A 476 18.29 -8.23 16.88
CA THR A 476 18.81 -7.12 16.07
C THR A 476 20.20 -7.42 15.50
N ALA A 477 21.06 -8.10 16.28
CA ALA A 477 22.38 -8.52 15.81
C ALA A 477 22.28 -9.60 14.72
N ALA A 478 21.37 -10.57 14.89
CA ALA A 478 21.10 -11.61 13.90
C ALA A 478 20.51 -11.04 12.60
N GLU A 479 19.61 -10.06 12.68
CA GLU A 479 19.06 -9.36 11.52
C GLU A 479 20.14 -8.60 10.74
N ARG A 480 21.06 -7.91 11.42
CA ARG A 480 22.20 -7.26 10.77
C ARG A 480 23.13 -8.28 10.11
N GLN A 481 23.33 -9.42 10.75
CA GLN A 481 24.14 -10.50 10.19
C GLN A 481 23.46 -11.10 8.95
N TYR A 482 22.15 -11.31 8.99
CA TYR A 482 21.35 -11.78 7.87
C TYR A 482 21.38 -10.78 6.70
N ALA A 483 21.22 -9.49 6.96
CA ALA A 483 21.30 -8.44 5.93
C ALA A 483 22.70 -8.38 5.28
N ARG A 484 23.78 -8.59 6.05
CA ARG A 484 25.13 -8.73 5.49
C ARG A 484 25.26 -9.96 4.60
N LEU A 485 24.84 -11.12 5.08
CA LEU A 485 24.84 -12.38 4.31
C LEU A 485 24.01 -12.26 3.03
N GLN A 486 22.88 -11.56 3.08
CA GLN A 486 22.02 -11.31 1.92
C GLN A 486 22.70 -10.39 0.90
N ASN A 487 23.38 -9.34 1.35
CA ASN A 487 24.15 -8.46 0.47
C ASN A 487 25.38 -9.16 -0.11
N GLU A 488 26.05 -10.00 0.66
CA GLU A 488 27.14 -10.86 0.17
C GLU A 488 26.61 -11.89 -0.84
N TYR A 489 25.44 -12.48 -0.58
CA TYR A 489 24.76 -13.40 -1.51
C TYR A 489 24.35 -12.70 -2.81
N GLU A 490 23.73 -11.52 -2.75
CA GLU A 490 23.37 -10.76 -3.96
C GLU A 490 24.63 -10.25 -4.70
N ALA A 491 25.70 -9.91 -3.99
CA ALA A 491 26.99 -9.59 -4.61
C ALA A 491 27.63 -10.81 -5.30
N LEU A 492 27.53 -12.01 -4.71
CA LEU A 492 28.01 -13.27 -5.28
C LEU A 492 27.15 -13.73 -6.47
N LYS A 493 25.83 -13.57 -6.38
CA LYS A 493 24.85 -13.86 -7.43
C LYS A 493 25.05 -12.95 -8.65
N ASN A 494 25.34 -11.67 -8.43
CA ASN A 494 25.67 -10.72 -9.49
C ASN A 494 27.08 -10.93 -10.08
N ALA A 495 27.97 -11.64 -9.37
CA ALA A 495 29.33 -11.95 -9.83
C ALA A 495 29.45 -13.29 -10.58
N ALA A 496 28.41 -14.15 -10.57
CA ALA A 496 28.51 -15.52 -11.05
C ALA A 496 27.27 -15.97 -11.84
N ASP A 497 27.12 -15.44 -13.06
CA ASP A 497 26.32 -16.13 -14.07
C ASP A 497 26.97 -17.49 -14.39
N ASN A 498 26.31 -18.57 -13.96
CA ASN A 498 26.57 -20.00 -14.26
C ASN A 498 27.73 -20.74 -13.55
N SER A 499 27.97 -20.55 -12.25
CA SER A 499 28.86 -21.47 -11.51
C SER A 499 28.11 -22.63 -10.85
N LEU A 500 28.67 -23.85 -10.94
CA LEU A 500 28.17 -25.07 -10.28
C LEU A 500 27.89 -24.87 -8.78
N ALA A 501 28.66 -24.01 -8.11
CA ALA A 501 28.48 -23.68 -6.69
C ALA A 501 27.09 -23.08 -6.39
N VAL A 502 26.57 -22.23 -7.28
CA VAL A 502 25.24 -21.60 -7.11
C VAL A 502 24.12 -22.62 -7.29
N GLN A 503 24.26 -23.58 -8.20
CA GLN A 503 23.27 -24.64 -8.39
C GLN A 503 23.23 -25.60 -7.19
N ILE A 504 24.39 -25.90 -6.60
CA ILE A 504 24.49 -26.72 -5.39
C ILE A 504 23.85 -26.00 -4.19
N GLU A 505 24.05 -24.70 -4.06
CA GLU A 505 23.45 -23.90 -2.99
C GLU A 505 21.92 -23.80 -3.12
N ALA A 506 21.43 -23.62 -4.35
CA ALA A 506 19.99 -23.59 -4.66
C ALA A 506 19.27 -24.93 -4.35
N ARG A 507 19.99 -26.05 -4.33
CA ARG A 507 19.45 -27.37 -3.97
C ARG A 507 19.15 -27.53 -2.47
N GLY A 508 19.64 -26.62 -1.62
CA GLY A 508 19.26 -26.56 -0.21
C GLY A 508 19.66 -27.79 0.62
N ILE A 509 20.81 -28.40 0.31
CA ILE A 509 21.34 -29.59 0.99
C ILE A 509 21.67 -29.26 2.45
N ARG A 510 21.00 -29.92 3.40
CA ARG A 510 21.19 -29.71 4.85
C ARG A 510 21.81 -30.91 5.58
N ASP A 511 21.92 -32.05 4.89
CA ASP A 511 22.46 -33.28 5.45
C ASP A 511 23.99 -33.23 5.55
N LYS A 512 24.54 -33.58 6.71
CA LYS A 512 25.98 -33.45 6.99
C LYS A 512 26.82 -34.33 6.07
N VAL A 513 26.41 -35.57 5.83
CA VAL A 513 27.15 -36.53 5.01
C VAL A 513 27.17 -36.08 3.55
N THR A 514 26.04 -35.60 3.07
CA THR A 514 25.91 -35.08 1.70
C THR A 514 26.74 -33.80 1.50
N LEU A 515 26.76 -32.90 2.49
CA LEU A 515 27.58 -31.69 2.45
C LEU A 515 29.08 -31.97 2.46
N GLU A 516 29.52 -32.99 3.20
CA GLU A 516 30.91 -33.43 3.20
C GLU A 516 31.32 -34.01 1.83
N ALA A 517 30.45 -34.79 1.19
CA ALA A 517 30.67 -35.30 -0.17
C ALA A 517 30.73 -34.17 -1.21
N VAL A 518 29.83 -33.20 -1.16
CA VAL A 518 29.81 -32.02 -2.03
C VAL A 518 31.09 -31.20 -1.91
N ARG A 519 31.56 -30.94 -0.67
CA ARG A 519 32.79 -30.19 -0.43
C ARG A 519 34.02 -30.94 -0.97
N GLY A 520 34.10 -32.24 -0.70
CA GLY A 520 35.16 -33.09 -1.24
C GLY A 520 35.18 -33.12 -2.77
N TYR A 521 34.01 -33.06 -3.40
CA TYR A 521 33.88 -33.03 -4.85
C TYR A 521 34.37 -31.72 -5.45
N LEU A 522 33.93 -30.59 -4.90
CA LEU A 522 34.32 -29.25 -5.39
C LEU A 522 35.81 -29.00 -5.24
N ASP A 523 36.42 -29.47 -4.15
CA ASP A 523 37.86 -29.35 -3.90
C ASP A 523 38.68 -30.16 -4.93
N LYS A 524 38.29 -31.42 -5.17
CA LYS A 524 38.98 -32.30 -6.13
C LYS A 524 38.76 -31.92 -7.60
N THR A 525 37.64 -31.26 -7.94
CA THR A 525 37.30 -30.90 -9.33
C THR A 525 37.52 -29.43 -9.67
N GLN A 526 38.11 -28.65 -8.75
CA GLN A 526 38.32 -27.20 -8.90
C GLN A 526 39.03 -26.82 -10.22
N ASN A 527 39.91 -27.69 -10.72
CA ASN A 527 40.69 -27.46 -11.95
C ASN A 527 40.14 -28.21 -13.18
N GLU A 528 38.95 -28.80 -13.09
CA GLU A 528 38.34 -29.59 -14.17
C GLU A 528 37.00 -28.99 -14.64
N PRO A 529 37.03 -27.87 -15.39
CA PRO A 529 35.82 -27.11 -15.74
C PRO A 529 34.83 -27.93 -16.59
N LYS A 530 35.32 -28.91 -17.36
CA LYS A 530 34.46 -29.81 -18.16
C LYS A 530 33.61 -30.73 -17.28
N ILE A 531 34.19 -31.23 -16.19
CA ILE A 531 33.50 -32.11 -15.24
C ILE A 531 32.49 -31.30 -14.43
N GLN A 532 32.84 -30.07 -14.06
CA GLN A 532 31.91 -29.16 -13.38
C GLN A 532 30.71 -28.76 -14.25
N ASP A 533 30.91 -28.50 -15.54
CA ASP A 533 29.82 -28.22 -16.49
C ASP A 533 28.90 -29.42 -16.69
N LEU A 534 29.46 -30.63 -16.82
CA LEU A 534 28.65 -31.86 -16.93
C LEU A 534 27.82 -32.10 -15.66
N THR A 535 28.41 -31.91 -14.48
CA THR A 535 27.69 -32.03 -13.21
C THR A 535 26.60 -31.00 -13.08
N ALA A 536 26.84 -29.74 -13.47
CA ALA A 536 25.82 -28.70 -13.46
C ALA A 536 24.63 -29.06 -14.37
N ARG A 537 24.89 -29.61 -15.56
CA ARG A 537 23.83 -30.06 -16.47
C ARG A 537 23.03 -31.25 -15.91
N VAL A 538 23.70 -32.20 -15.26
CA VAL A 538 23.02 -33.31 -14.57
C VAL A 538 22.14 -32.78 -13.43
N LEU A 539 22.65 -31.86 -12.62
CA LEU A 539 21.88 -31.24 -11.52
C LEU A 539 20.75 -30.32 -12.01
N ALA A 540 20.80 -29.82 -13.23
CA ALA A 540 19.67 -29.07 -13.79
C ALA A 540 18.47 -29.98 -14.10
N LEU A 541 18.72 -31.27 -14.35
CA LEU A 541 17.71 -32.25 -14.79
C LEU A 541 17.34 -33.27 -13.70
N LEU A 542 18.26 -33.57 -12.80
CA LEU A 542 18.05 -34.53 -11.71
C LEU A 542 17.11 -33.95 -10.65
N ASP A 543 16.21 -34.74 -10.09
CA ASP A 543 15.39 -34.29 -8.95
C ASP A 543 16.27 -34.12 -7.68
N ASN A 544 15.94 -33.14 -6.83
CA ASN A 544 16.66 -32.87 -5.57
C ASN A 544 16.53 -34.03 -4.56
N THR A 545 15.52 -34.88 -4.72
CA THR A 545 15.31 -36.06 -3.87
C THR A 545 16.45 -37.07 -3.96
N PHE A 546 17.17 -37.10 -5.08
CA PHE A 546 18.31 -37.99 -5.30
C PHE A 546 19.65 -37.42 -4.81
N ASP A 547 19.69 -36.19 -4.27
CA ASP A 547 20.94 -35.56 -3.82
C ASP A 547 21.71 -36.42 -2.82
N ARG A 548 21.00 -37.05 -1.89
CA ARG A 548 21.61 -37.88 -0.83
C ARG A 548 22.39 -39.09 -1.37
N VAL A 549 22.01 -39.61 -2.53
CA VAL A 549 22.63 -40.77 -3.16
C VAL A 549 23.54 -40.37 -4.33
N PHE A 550 23.25 -39.25 -4.98
CA PHE A 550 24.02 -38.72 -6.09
C PHE A 550 25.42 -38.27 -5.68
N TRP A 551 25.54 -37.44 -4.64
CA TRP A 551 26.83 -36.88 -4.24
C TRP A 551 27.85 -37.92 -3.77
N PRO A 552 27.48 -38.93 -2.95
CA PRO A 552 28.36 -40.04 -2.63
C PRO A 552 28.77 -40.87 -3.85
N SER A 553 27.85 -41.07 -4.81
CA SER A 553 28.12 -41.83 -6.04
C SER A 553 29.15 -41.12 -6.92
N VAL A 554 28.98 -39.81 -7.12
CA VAL A 554 29.92 -38.97 -7.86
C VAL A 554 31.30 -38.94 -7.21
N MET A 555 31.35 -38.88 -5.87
CA MET A 555 32.62 -38.95 -5.14
C MET A 555 33.34 -40.29 -5.31
N GLN A 556 32.62 -41.40 -5.22
CA GLN A 556 33.21 -42.72 -5.40
C GLN A 556 33.68 -42.96 -6.84
N SER A 557 32.91 -42.51 -7.83
CA SER A 557 33.31 -42.64 -9.24
C SER A 557 34.45 -41.69 -9.63
N LEU A 558 34.64 -40.59 -8.90
CA LEU A 558 35.82 -39.73 -9.03
C LEU A 558 37.09 -40.47 -8.57
N ASP A 559 37.03 -41.17 -7.44
CA ASP A 559 38.17 -41.94 -6.91
C ASP A 559 38.54 -43.16 -7.79
N ASN A 560 37.57 -43.68 -8.55
CA ASN A 560 37.78 -44.77 -9.51
C ASN A 560 38.10 -44.30 -10.95
N ALA A 561 38.20 -42.98 -11.18
CA ALA A 561 38.42 -42.37 -12.50
C ALA A 561 37.37 -42.73 -13.58
N VAL A 562 36.11 -42.99 -13.18
CA VAL A 562 34.99 -43.33 -14.10
C VAL A 562 33.93 -42.21 -14.14
N LEU A 563 34.20 -41.07 -13.50
CA LEU A 563 33.22 -39.99 -13.30
C LEU A 563 32.64 -39.41 -14.60
N ASP A 564 33.45 -39.13 -15.63
CA ASP A 564 32.96 -38.58 -16.90
C ASP A 564 31.95 -39.53 -17.57
N LYS A 565 32.23 -40.84 -17.53
CA LYS A 565 31.33 -41.88 -18.07
C LYS A 565 30.02 -41.96 -17.28
N LEU A 566 30.09 -41.86 -15.95
CA LEU A 566 28.91 -41.81 -15.10
C LEU A 566 28.06 -40.58 -15.43
N LEU A 567 28.63 -39.37 -15.37
CA LEU A 567 27.88 -38.13 -15.60
C LEU A 567 27.23 -38.07 -16.98
N ARG A 568 27.92 -38.54 -18.02
CA ARG A 568 27.33 -38.65 -19.37
C ARG A 568 26.18 -39.63 -19.43
N SER A 569 26.31 -40.79 -18.78
CA SER A 569 25.25 -41.80 -18.75
C SER A 569 24.01 -41.29 -18.00
N PHE A 570 24.21 -40.57 -16.90
CA PHE A 570 23.12 -39.87 -16.19
C PHE A 570 22.43 -38.84 -17.08
N LEU A 571 23.22 -38.02 -17.76
CA LEU A 571 22.68 -36.98 -18.64
C LEU A 571 21.89 -37.57 -19.82
N MET A 572 22.38 -38.66 -20.42
CA MET A 572 21.67 -39.36 -21.51
C MET A 572 20.37 -39.99 -21.01
N ALA A 573 20.37 -40.65 -19.85
CA ALA A 573 19.17 -41.25 -19.28
C ALA A 573 18.14 -40.18 -18.89
N LEU A 574 18.57 -39.09 -18.25
CA LEU A 574 17.71 -37.96 -17.88
C LEU A 574 17.09 -37.25 -19.10
N GLN A 575 17.83 -37.17 -20.21
CA GLN A 575 17.30 -36.58 -21.46
C GLN A 575 16.36 -37.53 -22.20
N ALA A 576 16.53 -38.85 -22.04
CA ALA A 576 15.67 -39.88 -22.62
C ALA A 576 14.46 -40.25 -21.74
N ASP A 577 14.29 -39.57 -20.60
CA ASP A 577 13.28 -39.88 -19.56
C ASP A 577 13.36 -41.33 -19.05
N GLU A 578 14.56 -41.90 -19.06
CA GLU A 578 14.83 -43.25 -18.54
C GLU A 578 15.05 -43.24 -17.03
N SER A 579 14.67 -44.33 -16.36
CA SER A 579 14.80 -44.44 -14.92
C SER A 579 16.27 -44.51 -14.48
N ILE A 580 16.74 -43.45 -13.84
CA ILE A 580 18.10 -43.33 -13.28
C ILE A 580 18.41 -44.46 -12.30
N THR A 581 17.41 -44.94 -11.56
CA THR A 581 17.58 -46.02 -10.59
C THR A 581 17.82 -47.36 -11.29
N GLN A 582 17.14 -47.61 -12.42
CA GLN A 582 17.41 -48.79 -13.25
C GLN A 582 18.78 -48.71 -13.91
N LEU A 583 19.19 -47.52 -14.36
CA LEU A 583 20.53 -47.28 -14.89
C LEU A 583 21.62 -47.61 -13.86
N ILE A 584 21.42 -47.19 -12.61
CA ILE A 584 22.35 -47.44 -11.50
C ILE A 584 22.35 -48.91 -11.07
N GLU A 585 21.21 -49.60 -11.08
CA GLU A 585 21.14 -51.04 -10.79
C GLU A 585 21.90 -51.88 -11.82
N GLN A 586 21.81 -51.51 -13.10
CA GLN A 586 22.41 -52.26 -14.19
C GLN A 586 23.92 -52.00 -14.33
N ASN A 587 24.34 -50.74 -14.15
CA ASN A 587 25.71 -50.32 -14.48
C ASN A 587 26.52 -49.82 -13.28
N GLY A 588 25.90 -49.66 -12.11
CA GLY A 588 26.55 -49.01 -10.96
C GLY A 588 27.76 -49.79 -10.41
N ARG A 589 27.75 -51.13 -10.50
CA ARG A 589 28.92 -51.95 -10.16
C ARG A 589 30.10 -51.72 -11.10
N ASP A 590 29.82 -51.57 -12.39
CA ASP A 590 30.83 -51.28 -13.42
C ASP A 590 31.39 -49.85 -13.31
N TRP A 591 30.71 -48.97 -12.58
CA TRP A 591 31.17 -47.61 -12.23
C TRP A 591 31.86 -47.54 -10.85
N GLY A 592 32.08 -48.70 -10.25
CA GLY A 592 32.81 -48.84 -8.98
C GLY A 592 32.04 -48.37 -7.76
N LEU A 593 30.70 -48.32 -7.81
CA LEU A 593 29.86 -48.00 -6.66
C LEU A 593 29.80 -49.20 -5.69
N THR A 594 29.84 -48.93 -4.38
CA THR A 594 29.71 -49.99 -3.35
C THR A 594 28.29 -50.53 -3.31
N ASP A 595 28.12 -51.79 -2.86
CA ASP A 595 26.80 -52.37 -2.66
C ASP A 595 25.94 -51.57 -1.66
N ASP A 596 26.56 -50.83 -0.73
CA ASP A 596 25.84 -49.94 0.20
C ASP A 596 25.19 -48.74 -0.53
N ILE A 597 25.93 -48.09 -1.43
CA ILE A 597 25.37 -46.99 -2.25
C ILE A 597 24.29 -47.51 -3.21
N LEU A 598 24.48 -48.69 -3.80
CA LEU A 598 23.47 -49.32 -4.66
C LEU A 598 22.17 -49.62 -3.89
N GLN A 599 22.27 -50.13 -2.66
CA GLN A 599 21.09 -50.33 -1.80
C GLN A 599 20.42 -49.02 -1.40
N GLN A 600 21.16 -47.93 -1.22
CA GLN A 600 20.60 -46.61 -0.94
C GLN A 600 19.83 -46.04 -2.14
N TRP A 601 20.33 -46.23 -3.37
CA TRP A 601 19.59 -45.88 -4.59
C TRP A 601 18.28 -46.68 -4.71
N GLN A 602 18.30 -47.97 -4.39
CA GLN A 602 17.10 -48.82 -4.39
C GLN A 602 16.07 -48.38 -3.35
N ARG A 603 16.50 -48.14 -2.11
CA ARG A 603 15.60 -47.64 -1.04
C ARG A 603 15.02 -46.27 -1.36
N THR A 604 15.81 -45.40 -1.98
CA THR A 604 15.33 -44.09 -2.44
C THR A 604 14.29 -44.28 -3.54
N ALA A 605 14.49 -45.21 -4.48
CA ALA A 605 13.52 -45.54 -5.52
C ALA A 605 12.20 -46.14 -4.96
N GLU A 606 12.29 -47.02 -3.96
CA GLU A 606 11.13 -47.67 -3.33
C GLU A 606 10.30 -46.68 -2.51
N PHE A 607 10.95 -45.74 -1.82
CA PHE A 607 10.27 -44.69 -1.04
C PHE A 607 9.35 -43.80 -1.89
N PHE A 608 9.61 -43.68 -3.19
CA PHE A 608 8.83 -42.86 -4.12
C PHE A 608 7.91 -43.67 -5.06
N LYS A 609 7.91 -45.01 -4.97
CA LYS A 609 6.97 -45.89 -5.69
C LYS A 609 5.73 -46.28 -4.87
N GLY A 610 5.73 -46.04 -3.56
CA GLY A 610 4.56 -46.17 -2.67
C GLY A 610 3.85 -44.84 -2.50
#